data_AF-A0A2V6ZJJ2-F1
#
_entry.id   AF-A0A2V6ZJJ2-F1
#
_cell.length_a   1.000
_cell.length_b   1.000
_cell.length_c   1.000
_cell.angle_alpha   90.00
_cell.angle_beta   90.00
_cell.angle_gamma   90.00
#
_symmetry.space_group_name_H-M   'P 1'
#
loop_
_entity.id
_entity.type
_entity.pdbx_description
1 polymer ?
#
loop_
_entity_poly.entity_id
_entity_poly.type
_entity_poly.pdbx_seq_one_letter_code
_entity_poly.pdbx_strand_id
1 'polypeptide(L)'
;MEATVGQIRRHGFGRRRYFDALICRRGRTAVGFALYFFTYSTFMGRPTLYLEDLFVLPEERGRGAGRALLAELARIAVRRGCGRLEWAVLDWNTPSIRFYRKLGAQLRKEWILTRLTGPPLSRLARRRRLRQGAATAAR
;
A
#
# COMPACT_ATOMS: atom_id res chain seq x y z
N MET A 1 8.28 -18.50 -4.82
CA MET A 1 7.55 -18.41 -3.53
C MET A 1 6.20 -17.81 -3.85
N GLU A 2 5.12 -18.52 -3.54
CA GLU A 2 3.75 -18.04 -3.69
C GLU A 2 3.14 -17.76 -2.33
N ALA A 3 2.23 -16.79 -2.27
CA ALA A 3 1.49 -16.48 -1.06
C ALA A 3 0.48 -17.60 -0.77
N THR A 4 0.36 -17.99 0.51
CA THR A 4 -0.64 -18.97 0.94
C THR A 4 -1.81 -18.29 1.67
N VAL A 5 -2.99 -18.89 1.61
CA VAL A 5 -4.17 -18.43 2.36
C VAL A 5 -3.89 -18.33 3.86
N GLY A 6 -3.13 -19.29 4.41
CA GLY A 6 -2.73 -19.28 5.83
C GLY A 6 -1.88 -18.07 6.21
N GLN A 7 -0.96 -17.65 5.34
CA GLN A 7 -0.16 -16.43 5.55
C GLN A 7 -1.03 -15.18 5.51
N ILE A 8 -1.93 -15.07 4.52
CA ILE A 8 -2.84 -13.92 4.38
C ILE A 8 -3.75 -13.81 5.60
N ARG A 9 -4.33 -14.93 6.06
CA ARG A 9 -5.17 -14.95 7.28
C ARG A 9 -4.39 -14.46 8.51
N ARG A 10 -3.17 -14.97 8.70
CA ARG A 10 -2.31 -14.60 9.82
C ARG A 10 -1.94 -13.11 9.79
N HIS A 11 -1.56 -12.58 8.62
CA HIS A 11 -1.06 -11.22 8.49
C HIS A 11 -2.16 -10.16 8.38
N GLY A 12 -3.36 -10.52 7.91
CA GLY A 12 -4.49 -9.61 7.82
C GLY A 12 -5.38 -9.61 9.06
N PHE A 13 -5.47 -10.74 9.78
CA PHE A 13 -6.48 -10.96 10.82
C PHE A 13 -5.91 -11.57 12.13
N GLY A 14 -4.59 -11.75 12.21
CA GLY A 14 -3.93 -12.17 13.46
C GLY A 14 -3.67 -11.01 14.42
N ARG A 15 -3.04 -11.30 15.56
CA ARG A 15 -2.70 -10.30 16.59
C ARG A 15 -1.83 -9.16 16.06
N ARG A 16 -0.84 -9.49 15.21
CA ARG A 16 -0.01 -8.51 14.51
C ARG A 16 -0.46 -8.41 13.06
N ARG A 17 -1.16 -7.34 12.75
CA ARG A 17 -1.70 -7.06 11.41
C ARG A 17 -0.68 -6.25 10.61
N TYR A 18 -0.52 -6.62 9.35
CA TYR A 18 0.32 -5.89 8.39
C TYR A 18 -0.51 -5.07 7.40
N PHE A 19 -1.77 -5.44 7.19
CA PHE A 19 -2.67 -4.74 6.28
C PHE A 19 -4.13 -4.79 6.77
N ASP A 20 -4.91 -3.86 6.24
CA ASP A 20 -6.36 -3.84 6.26
C ASP A 20 -6.88 -4.12 4.85
N ALA A 21 -8.17 -4.49 4.74
CA ALA A 21 -8.81 -4.72 3.45
C ALA A 21 -10.26 -4.22 3.44
N LEU A 22 -10.68 -3.69 2.30
CA LEU A 22 -12.08 -3.39 1.98
C LEU A 22 -12.59 -4.40 0.94
N ILE A 23 -13.84 -4.83 1.10
CA ILE A 23 -14.53 -5.66 0.10
C ILE A 23 -15.68 -4.85 -0.47
N CYS A 24 -15.66 -4.60 -1.77
CA CYS A 24 -16.79 -4.03 -2.50
C CYS A 24 -17.80 -5.13 -2.79
N ARG A 25 -19.07 -4.90 -2.44
CA ARG A 25 -20.16 -5.84 -2.71
C ARG A 25 -21.24 -5.21 -3.58
N ARG A 26 -21.87 -6.03 -4.42
CA ARG A 26 -23.13 -5.72 -5.10
C ARG A 26 -24.17 -6.72 -4.60
N GLY A 27 -25.09 -6.24 -3.75
CA GLY A 27 -25.92 -7.13 -2.94
C GLY A 27 -25.06 -8.03 -2.06
N ARG A 28 -25.23 -9.35 -2.19
CA ARG A 28 -24.46 -10.35 -1.41
C ARG A 28 -23.13 -10.75 -2.06
N THR A 29 -22.90 -10.38 -3.33
CA THR A 29 -21.74 -10.81 -4.10
C THR A 29 -20.56 -9.87 -3.90
N ALA A 30 -19.38 -10.41 -3.61
CA ALA A 30 -18.13 -9.65 -3.60
C ALA A 30 -17.66 -9.41 -5.04
N VAL A 31 -17.47 -8.15 -5.41
CA VAL A 31 -17.16 -7.72 -6.79
C VAL A 31 -15.77 -7.09 -6.95
N GLY A 32 -15.11 -6.80 -5.84
CA GLY A 32 -13.77 -6.25 -5.83
C GLY A 32 -13.26 -6.06 -4.40
N PHE A 33 -11.97 -5.75 -4.28
CA PHE A 33 -11.35 -5.46 -3.00
C PHE A 33 -10.27 -4.40 -3.13
N ALA A 34 -9.90 -3.82 -1.99
CA ALA A 34 -8.69 -3.04 -1.85
C ALA A 34 -7.92 -3.50 -0.60
N LEU A 35 -6.62 -3.74 -0.73
CA LEU A 35 -5.71 -4.06 0.37
C LEU A 35 -4.79 -2.87 0.62
N TYR A 36 -4.70 -2.42 1.87
CA TYR A 36 -3.98 -1.21 2.21
C TYR A 36 -3.32 -1.26 3.59
N PHE A 37 -2.40 -0.35 3.84
CA PHE A 37 -1.76 -0.15 5.14
C PHE A 37 -1.34 1.31 5.32
N PHE A 38 -0.79 1.65 6.49
CA PHE A 38 -0.31 2.99 6.78
C PHE A 38 1.21 3.05 6.76
N THR A 39 1.74 4.03 6.06
CA THR A 39 3.16 4.42 6.07
C THR A 39 3.30 5.81 6.68
N TYR A 40 4.50 6.37 6.70
CA TYR A 40 4.76 7.69 7.24
C TYR A 40 5.63 8.51 6.31
N SER A 41 5.26 9.77 6.08
CA SER A 41 6.09 10.71 5.34
C SER A 41 6.86 11.61 6.30
N THR A 42 8.19 11.47 6.29
CA THR A 42 9.08 12.37 7.04
C THR A 42 9.07 13.79 6.47
N PHE A 43 8.89 13.95 5.15
CA PHE A 43 8.78 15.26 4.51
C PHE A 43 7.52 16.03 4.92
N MET A 44 6.41 15.33 5.20
CA MET A 44 5.15 15.97 5.61
C MET A 44 4.91 15.92 7.12
N GLY A 45 5.69 15.13 7.87
CA GLY A 45 5.43 14.85 9.27
C GLY A 45 4.02 14.26 9.49
N ARG A 46 3.52 13.45 8.55
CA ARG A 46 2.14 12.92 8.57
C ARG A 46 2.09 11.45 8.12
N PRO A 47 1.11 10.67 8.61
CA PRO A 47 0.87 9.34 8.07
C PRO A 47 0.41 9.41 6.60
N THR A 48 0.60 8.31 5.90
CA THR A 48 0.13 8.11 4.52
C THR A 48 -0.65 6.81 4.47
N LEU A 49 -1.80 6.81 3.79
CA LEU A 49 -2.47 5.56 3.44
C LEU A 49 -1.84 5.03 2.16
N TYR A 50 -1.28 3.83 2.20
CA TYR A 50 -0.70 3.17 1.04
C TYR A 50 -1.62 2.03 0.58
N LEU A 51 -2.08 2.13 -0.66
CA LEU A 51 -2.88 1.11 -1.33
C LEU A 51 -1.94 0.15 -2.07
N GLU A 52 -1.91 -1.11 -1.64
CA GLU A 52 -1.09 -2.17 -2.24
C GLU A 52 -1.78 -2.78 -3.45
N ASP A 53 -3.02 -3.27 -3.25
CA ASP A 53 -3.78 -3.95 -4.30
C ASP A 53 -5.17 -3.34 -4.44
N LEU A 54 -5.57 -3.08 -5.68
CA LEU A 54 -6.94 -2.74 -6.05
C LEU A 54 -7.38 -3.66 -7.17
N PHE A 55 -8.43 -4.45 -6.93
CA PHE A 55 -8.96 -5.37 -7.91
C PHE A 55 -10.48 -5.30 -7.98
N VAL A 56 -10.98 -5.38 -9.21
CA VAL A 56 -12.41 -5.49 -9.52
C VAL A 56 -12.55 -6.60 -10.55
N LEU A 57 -13.54 -7.49 -10.33
CA LEU A 57 -13.90 -8.55 -11.26
C LEU A 57 -14.07 -7.97 -12.68
N PRO A 58 -13.52 -8.61 -13.73
CA PRO A 58 -13.57 -8.08 -15.10
C PRO A 58 -14.96 -7.60 -15.55
N GLU A 59 -16.00 -8.38 -15.28
CA GLU A 59 -17.41 -8.14 -15.58
C GLU A 59 -18.04 -6.98 -14.78
N GLU A 60 -17.39 -6.55 -13.69
CA GLU A 60 -17.83 -5.44 -12.85
C GLU A 60 -17.05 -4.13 -13.11
N ARG A 61 -16.09 -4.15 -14.03
CA ARG A 61 -15.34 -2.96 -14.44
C ARG A 61 -16.22 -1.98 -15.21
N GLY A 62 -15.94 -0.69 -15.07
CA GLY A 62 -16.78 0.37 -15.64
C GLY A 62 -18.08 0.65 -14.87
N ARG A 63 -18.45 -0.19 -13.89
CA ARG A 63 -19.69 -0.06 -13.10
C ARG A 63 -19.50 0.66 -11.75
N GLY A 64 -18.39 1.38 -11.58
CA GLY A 64 -18.12 2.25 -10.42
C GLY A 64 -17.42 1.62 -9.21
N ALA A 65 -17.24 0.29 -9.15
CA ALA A 65 -16.66 -0.39 -7.98
C ALA A 65 -15.25 0.11 -7.60
N GLY A 66 -14.35 0.27 -8.58
CA GLY A 66 -12.99 0.78 -8.32
C GLY A 66 -12.98 2.23 -7.78
N ARG A 67 -13.89 3.08 -8.28
CA ARG A 67 -14.05 4.46 -7.79
C ARG A 67 -14.61 4.47 -6.37
N ALA A 68 -15.57 3.59 -6.06
CA ALA A 68 -16.14 3.47 -4.72
C ALA A 68 -15.08 3.03 -3.69
N LEU A 69 -14.25 2.05 -4.03
CA LEU A 69 -13.13 1.60 -3.19
C LEU A 69 -12.13 2.73 -2.93
N LEU A 70 -11.65 3.43 -3.97
CA LEU A 70 -10.73 4.55 -3.82
C LEU A 70 -11.34 5.71 -3.02
N ALA A 71 -12.63 6.00 -3.21
CA ALA A 71 -13.32 7.03 -2.44
C ALA A 71 -13.37 6.66 -0.95
N GLU A 72 -13.63 5.40 -0.60
CA GLU A 72 -13.62 5.00 0.80
C GLU A 72 -12.22 5.02 1.41
N LEU A 73 -11.19 4.61 0.67
CA LEU A 73 -9.80 4.76 1.11
C LEU A 73 -9.45 6.24 1.35
N ALA A 74 -9.87 7.15 0.48
CA ALA A 74 -9.68 8.58 0.68
C ALA A 74 -10.38 9.08 1.95
N ARG A 75 -11.61 8.63 2.23
CA ARG A 75 -12.31 8.96 3.48
C ARG A 75 -11.57 8.42 4.71
N ILE A 76 -11.06 7.20 4.65
CA ILE A 76 -10.24 6.62 5.73
C ILE A 76 -8.98 7.45 5.94
N ALA A 77 -8.28 7.80 4.87
CA ALA A 77 -7.07 8.62 4.92
C ALA A 77 -7.35 9.97 5.61
N VAL A 78 -8.41 10.69 5.19
CA VAL A 78 -8.81 11.97 5.81
C VAL A 78 -9.15 11.79 7.29
N ARG A 79 -9.99 10.81 7.65
CA ARG A 79 -10.36 10.54 9.06
C ARG A 79 -9.16 10.20 9.94
N ARG A 80 -8.10 9.60 9.36
CA ARG A 80 -6.88 9.20 10.07
C ARG A 80 -5.79 10.28 10.06
N GLY A 81 -6.08 11.47 9.53
CA GLY A 81 -5.11 12.57 9.44
C GLY A 81 -3.97 12.30 8.46
N CYS A 82 -4.17 11.41 7.48
CA CYS A 82 -3.15 11.15 6.47
C CYS A 82 -2.95 12.36 5.57
N GLY A 83 -1.69 12.67 5.29
CA GLY A 83 -1.33 13.71 4.32
C GLY A 83 -1.57 13.28 2.88
N ARG A 84 -1.54 11.96 2.60
CA ARG A 84 -1.64 11.41 1.25
C ARG A 84 -2.31 10.03 1.22
N LEU A 85 -2.86 9.70 0.06
CA LEU A 85 -3.18 8.35 -0.41
C LEU A 85 -2.24 8.03 -1.58
N GLU A 86 -1.42 6.99 -1.45
CA GLU A 86 -0.40 6.63 -2.44
C GLU A 86 -0.52 5.17 -2.87
N TRP A 87 -0.15 4.87 -4.11
CA TRP A 87 -0.06 3.52 -4.65
C TRP A 87 0.89 3.48 -5.84
N ALA A 88 1.41 2.29 -6.14
CA ALA A 88 2.16 2.03 -7.36
C ALA A 88 1.24 1.59 -8.49
N VAL A 89 1.63 1.88 -9.73
CA VAL A 89 0.99 1.34 -10.93
C VAL A 89 2.08 0.93 -11.91
N LEU A 90 1.88 -0.20 -12.58
CA LEU A 90 2.76 -0.63 -13.66
C LEU A 90 2.68 0.38 -14.80
N ASP A 91 3.84 0.82 -15.31
CA ASP A 91 3.96 1.89 -16.31
C ASP A 91 3.21 1.59 -17.62
N TRP A 92 3.12 0.33 -17.99
CA TRP A 92 2.39 -0.15 -19.15
C TRP A 92 0.86 -0.23 -18.94
N ASN A 93 0.35 -0.11 -17.71
CA ASN A 93 -1.07 -0.21 -17.39
C ASN A 93 -1.81 1.11 -17.70
N THR A 94 -1.83 1.46 -18.98
CA THR A 94 -2.45 2.67 -19.53
C THR A 94 -3.91 2.86 -19.10
N PRO A 95 -4.78 1.83 -19.06
CA PRO A 95 -6.16 1.99 -18.59
C PRO A 95 -6.24 2.49 -17.15
N SER A 96 -5.45 1.91 -16.24
CA SER A 96 -5.43 2.31 -14.83
C SER A 96 -4.83 3.69 -14.65
N ILE A 97 -3.74 4.01 -15.36
CA ILE A 97 -3.11 5.34 -15.35
C ILE A 97 -4.11 6.43 -15.76
N ARG A 98 -4.87 6.21 -16.84
CA ARG A 98 -5.91 7.16 -17.28
C ARG A 98 -7.00 7.32 -16.23
N PHE A 99 -7.44 6.22 -15.62
CA PHE A 99 -8.41 6.25 -14.54
C PHE A 99 -7.91 7.05 -13.34
N TYR A 100 -6.68 6.84 -12.88
CA TYR A 100 -6.10 7.56 -11.75
C TYR A 100 -5.91 9.05 -12.03
N ARG A 101 -5.45 9.42 -13.24
CA ARG A 101 -5.34 10.84 -13.64
C ARG A 101 -6.69 11.56 -13.61
N LYS A 102 -7.77 10.90 -14.04
CA LYS A 102 -9.14 11.45 -13.96
C LYS A 102 -9.60 11.70 -12.51
N LEU A 103 -8.99 11.03 -11.53
CA LEU A 103 -9.24 11.28 -10.10
C LEU A 103 -8.36 12.40 -9.53
N GLY A 104 -7.48 13.00 -10.34
CA GLY A 104 -6.50 14.01 -9.89
C GLY A 104 -5.20 13.42 -9.36
N ALA A 105 -4.98 12.10 -9.47
CA ALA A 105 -3.72 11.49 -9.03
C ALA A 105 -2.56 11.90 -9.96
N GLN A 106 -1.43 12.25 -9.35
CA GLN A 106 -0.20 12.62 -10.06
C GLN A 106 0.78 11.44 -10.05
N LEU A 107 1.38 11.14 -11.21
CA LEU A 107 2.43 10.13 -11.29
C LEU A 107 3.76 10.72 -10.80
N ARG A 108 4.37 10.10 -9.79
CA ARG A 108 5.68 10.50 -9.24
C ARG A 108 6.78 9.63 -9.85
N LYS A 109 7.40 10.09 -10.93
CA LYS A 109 8.42 9.32 -11.67
C LYS A 109 9.84 9.43 -11.10
N GLU A 110 10.07 10.41 -10.23
CA GLU A 110 11.39 10.68 -9.63
C GLU A 110 11.79 9.65 -8.57
N TRP A 111 10.83 8.86 -8.06
CA TRP A 111 11.06 7.89 -7.01
C TRP A 111 11.25 6.50 -7.60
N ILE A 112 12.45 5.94 -7.42
CA ILE A 112 12.79 4.58 -7.85
C ILE A 112 12.54 3.62 -6.68
N LEU A 113 11.67 2.64 -6.86
CA LEU A 113 11.45 1.58 -5.87
C LEU A 113 12.68 0.67 -5.79
N THR A 114 13.44 0.80 -4.71
CA THR A 114 14.54 -0.13 -4.41
C THR A 114 14.02 -1.35 -3.66
N ARG A 115 14.41 -2.55 -4.09
CA ARG A 115 13.95 -3.82 -3.49
C ARG A 115 15.13 -4.75 -3.19
N LEU A 116 15.19 -5.22 -1.95
CA LEU A 116 16.13 -6.26 -1.50
C LEU A 116 15.32 -7.46 -1.01
N THR A 117 15.45 -8.61 -1.66
CA THR A 117 14.69 -9.83 -1.36
C THR A 117 15.60 -11.05 -1.30
N GLY A 118 15.10 -12.16 -0.74
CA GLY A 118 15.79 -13.46 -0.79
C GLY A 118 17.15 -13.49 -0.09
N PRO A 119 18.13 -14.26 -0.59
CA PRO A 119 19.44 -14.41 0.04
C PRO A 119 20.19 -13.09 0.29
N PRO A 120 20.18 -12.08 -0.61
CA PRO A 120 20.76 -10.76 -0.33
C PRO A 120 20.19 -10.08 0.92
N LEU A 121 18.87 -10.11 1.12
CA LEU A 121 18.21 -9.56 2.32
C LEU A 121 18.70 -10.29 3.59
N SER A 122 18.69 -11.62 3.56
CA SER A 122 19.16 -12.44 4.69
C SER A 122 20.64 -12.22 4.98
N ARG A 123 21.46 -11.99 3.95
CA ARG A 123 22.89 -11.67 4.10
C ARG A 123 23.10 -10.32 4.76
N LEU A 124 22.35 -9.30 4.35
CA LEU A 124 22.42 -7.98 4.97
C LEU A 124 22.04 -8.03 6.46
N ALA A 125 20.98 -8.78 6.80
CA ALA A 125 20.52 -8.96 8.18
C ALA A 125 21.58 -9.60 9.10
N ARG A 126 22.55 -10.34 8.55
CA ARG A 126 23.65 -10.97 9.30
C ARG A 126 24.88 -10.08 9.45
N ARG A 127 24.93 -8.88 8.85
CA ARG A 127 26.08 -7.98 9.04
C ARG A 127 26.16 -7.56 10.50
N ARG A 128 27.37 -7.67 11.08
CA ARG A 128 27.65 -7.20 12.44
C ARG A 128 27.33 -5.71 12.56
N ARG A 129 26.67 -5.33 13.66
CA ARG A 129 26.46 -3.91 14.01
C ARG A 129 27.82 -3.24 14.18
N LEU A 130 27.94 -2.00 13.71
CA LEU A 130 29.08 -1.15 14.06
C LEU A 130 29.14 -1.03 15.58
N ARG A 131 30.33 -1.20 16.18
CA ARG A 131 30.54 -0.87 17.59
C ARG A 131 30.29 0.62 17.74
N GLN A 132 29.34 1.03 18.59
CA GLN A 132 29.13 2.43 18.91
C GLN A 132 30.37 2.93 19.68
N GLY A 133 31.17 3.80 19.05
CA GLY A 133 32.05 4.70 19.78
C GLY A 133 31.19 5.77 20.45
N ALA A 134 31.51 6.12 21.70
CA ALA A 134 30.79 7.08 22.52
C ALA A 134 30.56 8.41 21.75
N ALA A 135 29.32 8.65 21.33
CA ALA A 135 28.89 9.96 20.88
C ALA A 135 28.39 10.71 22.12
N THR A 136 29.25 11.55 22.68
CA THR A 136 28.88 12.54 23.69
C THR A 136 27.84 13.48 23.08
N ALA A 137 26.62 13.48 23.61
CA ALA A 137 25.61 14.44 23.22
C ALA A 137 26.06 15.84 23.68
N ALA A 138 26.36 16.72 22.73
CA ALA A 138 26.37 18.16 23.00
C ALA A 138 24.90 18.60 23.16
N ARG A 139 24.64 19.33 24.25
CA ARG A 139 23.34 19.88 24.64
C ARG A 139 22.88 20.99 23.70
#